data_AF-A0A962EFW3-F1
#
_entry.id   AF-A0A962EFW3-F1
#
_cell.length_a   1.000
_cell.length_b   1.000
_cell.length_c   1.000
_cell.angle_alpha   90.00
_cell.angle_beta   90.00
_cell.angle_gamma   90.00
#
_symmetry.space_group_name_H-M   'P 1'
#
loop_
_entity.id
_entity.type
_entity.pdbx_description
1 polymer ?
#
loop_
_entity_poly.entity_id
_entity_poly.type
_entity_poly.pdbx_seq_one_letter_code
_entity_poly.pdbx_strand_id
1 'polypeptide(L)'
;MALWIGSVSTAIAAKAPDAAALKVHADQLLEQNYQADGPGAAVLVARGDEVLYRGARGLANVELGVPLAPEQVFRIGSVTKQFAAATVMKLID
;
A
#
# COMPACT_ATOMS: atom_id res chain seq x y z
N MET A 1 41.72 38.67 9.07
CA MET A 1 40.51 38.38 9.88
C MET A 1 39.40 37.99 8.91
N ALA A 2 39.26 36.70 8.58
CA ALA A 2 38.25 36.23 7.62
C ALA A 2 37.12 35.56 8.40
N LEU A 3 35.92 36.16 8.37
CA LEU A 3 34.72 35.58 8.95
C LEU A 3 34.18 34.48 8.02
N TRP A 4 34.21 33.24 8.50
CA TRP A 4 33.45 32.13 7.92
C TRP A 4 32.00 32.23 8.41
N ILE A 5 31.07 32.55 7.52
CA ILE A 5 29.63 32.47 7.79
C ILE A 5 29.19 31.07 7.37
N GLY A 6 29.25 30.11 8.29
CA GLY A 6 28.72 28.77 8.05
C GLY A 6 27.19 28.81 8.02
N SER A 7 26.59 28.60 6.86
CA SER A 7 25.14 28.40 6.75
C SER A 7 24.77 27.05 7.35
N VAL A 8 24.08 27.04 8.49
CA VAL A 8 23.45 25.84 9.02
C VAL A 8 22.23 25.53 8.14
N SER A 9 22.37 24.54 7.25
CA SER A 9 21.21 23.92 6.59
C SER A 9 20.55 22.95 7.56
N THR A 10 19.48 23.38 8.22
CA THR A 10 18.63 22.48 8.99
C THR A 10 17.83 21.62 8.02
N ALA A 11 18.27 20.37 7.82
CA ALA A 11 17.49 19.40 7.05
C ALA A 11 16.19 19.11 7.80
N ILE A 12 15.06 19.39 7.17
CA ILE A 12 13.74 19.06 7.68
C ILE A 12 13.58 17.54 7.52
N ALA A 13 13.90 16.78 8.56
CA ALA A 13 13.65 15.34 8.55
C ALA A 13 12.13 15.12 8.54
N ALA A 14 11.57 14.70 7.41
CA ALA A 14 10.17 14.32 7.32
C ALA A 14 9.93 13.15 8.29
N LYS A 15 9.08 13.39 9.30
CA LYS A 15 8.69 12.35 10.26
C LYS A 15 8.04 11.20 9.50
N ALA A 16 8.52 9.98 9.74
CA ALA A 16 7.89 8.78 9.18
C ALA A 16 6.40 8.76 9.56
N PRO A 17 5.50 8.38 8.64
CA PRO A 17 4.09 8.23 8.96
C PRO A 17 3.98 7.23 10.10
N ASP A 18 3.30 7.65 11.16
CA ASP A 18 2.92 6.77 12.26
C ASP A 18 2.00 5.68 11.71
N ALA A 19 2.36 4.41 11.90
CA ALA A 19 1.58 3.27 11.41
C ALA A 19 0.14 3.29 11.96
N ALA A 20 -0.06 3.79 13.20
CA ALA A 20 -1.39 3.92 13.77
C ALA A 20 -2.22 4.98 13.03
N ALA A 21 -1.65 6.15 12.77
CA ALA A 21 -2.29 7.20 11.98
C ALA A 21 -2.58 6.74 10.54
N LEU A 22 -1.65 6.01 9.92
CA LEU A 22 -1.83 5.45 8.58
C LEU A 22 -2.97 4.44 8.55
N LYS A 23 -3.07 3.56 9.57
CA LYS A 23 -4.15 2.59 9.68
C LYS A 23 -5.51 3.27 9.73
N VAL A 24 -5.68 4.27 10.60
CA VAL A 24 -6.94 5.02 10.71
C VAL A 24 -7.31 5.66 9.37
N HIS A 25 -6.34 6.27 8.70
CA HIS A 25 -6.58 6.93 7.41
C HIS A 25 -6.94 5.92 6.30
N ALA A 26 -6.22 4.82 6.21
CA ALA A 26 -6.48 3.78 5.21
C ALA A 26 -7.83 3.09 5.43
N ASP A 27 -8.18 2.80 6.69
CA ASP A 27 -9.51 2.29 7.03
C ASP A 27 -10.59 3.27 6.59
N GLN A 28 -10.48 4.56 6.95
CA GLN A 28 -11.43 5.61 6.52
C GLN A 28 -11.60 5.68 5.00
N LEU A 29 -10.51 5.57 4.22
CA LEU A 29 -10.59 5.55 2.77
C LEU A 29 -11.31 4.30 2.26
N LEU A 30 -11.07 3.13 2.84
CA LEU A 30 -11.84 1.93 2.51
C LEU A 30 -13.33 2.15 2.83
N GLU A 31 -13.66 2.72 3.99
CA GLU A 31 -15.05 2.95 4.38
C GLU A 31 -15.79 3.90 3.45
N GLN A 32 -15.12 4.96 2.99
CA GLN A 32 -15.69 5.97 2.11
C GLN A 32 -15.92 5.46 0.68
N ASN A 33 -15.10 4.50 0.22
CA ASN A 33 -15.10 4.07 -1.18
C ASN A 33 -15.74 2.68 -1.41
N TYR A 34 -15.83 1.84 -0.37
CA TYR A 34 -16.35 0.47 -0.48
C TYR A 34 -17.46 0.23 0.54
N GLN A 35 -18.61 -0.25 0.08
CA GLN A 35 -19.69 -0.68 0.96
C GLN A 35 -19.35 -1.99 1.65
N ALA A 36 -19.89 -2.21 2.86
CA ALA A 36 -19.60 -3.42 3.64
C ALA A 36 -20.22 -4.69 3.03
N ASP A 37 -21.35 -4.55 2.35
CA ASP A 37 -22.13 -5.59 1.67
C ASP A 37 -21.95 -5.59 0.15
N GLY A 38 -21.10 -4.70 -0.38
CA GLY A 38 -20.78 -4.62 -1.80
C GLY A 38 -19.54 -5.45 -2.18
N PRO A 39 -19.15 -5.43 -3.47
CA PRO A 39 -17.87 -5.97 -3.91
C PRO A 39 -16.71 -5.36 -3.12
N GLY A 40 -15.79 -6.20 -2.65
CA GLY A 40 -14.73 -5.77 -1.77
C GLY A 40 -13.43 -5.35 -2.46
N ALA A 41 -12.58 -4.67 -1.69
CA ALA A 41 -11.18 -4.39 -2.02
C ALA A 41 -10.26 -4.65 -0.83
N ALA A 42 -9.02 -5.02 -1.16
CA ALA A 42 -7.93 -5.19 -0.20
C ALA A 42 -6.80 -4.19 -0.51
N VAL A 43 -6.15 -3.68 0.54
CA VAL A 43 -5.08 -2.68 0.46
C VAL A 43 -3.91 -3.11 1.34
N LEU A 44 -2.70 -2.98 0.80
CA LEU A 44 -1.43 -3.19 1.48
C LEU A 44 -0.57 -1.93 1.32
N VAL A 45 -0.03 -1.41 2.42
CA VAL A 45 0.99 -0.35 2.41
C VAL A 45 2.23 -0.87 3.11
N ALA A 46 3.37 -0.82 2.43
CA ALA A 46 4.65 -1.26 2.96
C ALA A 46 5.75 -0.23 2.66
N ARG A 47 6.79 -0.23 3.51
CA ARG A 47 8.00 0.57 3.35
C ARG A 47 9.21 -0.31 3.62
N GLY A 48 9.99 -0.58 2.58
CA GLY A 48 11.02 -1.62 2.67
C GLY A 48 10.36 -2.95 3.03
N ASP A 49 10.87 -3.59 4.08
CA ASP A 49 10.35 -4.87 4.58
C ASP A 49 9.23 -4.71 5.64
N GLU A 50 8.90 -3.47 6.02
CA GLU A 50 7.89 -3.19 7.04
C GLU A 50 6.51 -3.02 6.39
N VAL A 51 5.55 -3.85 6.82
CA VAL A 51 4.13 -3.66 6.47
C VAL A 51 3.54 -2.65 7.44
N LEU A 52 3.19 -1.46 6.92
CA LEU A 52 2.62 -0.36 7.68
C LEU A 52 1.09 -0.46 7.79
N TYR A 53 0.45 -1.12 6.81
CA TYR A 53 -0.99 -1.35 6.78
C TYR A 53 -1.34 -2.56 5.93
N ARG A 54 -2.32 -3.34 6.38
CA ARG A 54 -2.97 -4.42 5.61
C ARG A 54 -4.42 -4.49 6.04
N GLY A 55 -5.34 -4.34 5.09
CA GLY A 55 -6.77 -4.35 5.38
C GLY A 55 -7.60 -4.68 4.15
N ALA A 56 -8.87 -5.00 4.39
CA ALA A 56 -9.86 -5.23 3.35
C ALA A 56 -11.24 -4.76 3.81
N ARG A 57 -12.14 -4.47 2.86
CA ARG A 57 -13.54 -4.15 3.12
C ARG A 57 -14.41 -4.72 2.00
N GLY A 58 -15.66 -5.06 2.33
CA GLY A 58 -16.64 -5.62 1.41
C GLY A 58 -16.58 -7.13 1.31
N LEU A 59 -17.19 -7.67 0.26
CA LEU A 59 -17.35 -9.10 0.04
C LEU A 59 -16.44 -9.63 -1.07
N ALA A 60 -15.88 -10.81 -0.86
CA ALA A 60 -15.18 -11.59 -1.89
C ALA A 60 -16.16 -12.17 -2.92
N ASN A 61 -17.39 -12.47 -2.48
CA ASN A 61 -18.48 -12.94 -3.31
C ASN A 61 -19.79 -12.38 -2.74
N VAL A 62 -20.48 -11.57 -3.54
CA VAL A 62 -21.68 -10.85 -3.11
C VAL A 62 -22.86 -11.80 -2.98
N GLU A 63 -23.02 -12.71 -3.94
CA GLU A 63 -24.12 -13.67 -3.99
C GLU A 63 -24.12 -14.63 -2.80
N LEU A 64 -22.93 -15.02 -2.34
CA LEU A 64 -22.73 -15.95 -1.22
C LEU A 64 -22.47 -15.24 0.11
N GLY A 65 -22.45 -13.90 0.13
CA GLY A 65 -22.19 -13.13 1.36
C GLY A 65 -20.81 -13.39 1.97
N VAL A 66 -19.81 -13.76 1.18
CA VAL A 66 -18.49 -14.15 1.69
C VAL A 66 -17.66 -12.90 1.98
N PRO A 67 -17.27 -12.62 3.23
CA PRO A 67 -16.46 -11.45 3.55
C PRO A 67 -15.08 -11.55 2.89
N LEU A 68 -14.56 -10.40 2.45
CA LEU A 68 -13.22 -10.31 1.88
C LEU A 68 -12.16 -10.28 2.99
N ALA A 69 -11.14 -11.13 2.84
CA ALA A 69 -9.94 -11.10 3.66
C ALA A 69 -8.72 -10.69 2.81
N PRO A 70 -7.75 -9.92 3.34
CA PRO A 70 -6.61 -9.43 2.57
C PRO A 70 -5.65 -10.52 2.08
N GLU A 71 -5.75 -11.75 2.61
CA GLU A 71 -4.96 -12.91 2.20
C GLU A 71 -5.54 -13.64 0.98
N GLN A 72 -6.76 -13.30 0.54
CA GLN A 72 -7.40 -13.95 -0.60
C GLN A 72 -6.73 -13.57 -1.93
N VAL A 73 -6.86 -14.46 -2.92
CA VAL A 73 -6.20 -14.31 -4.23
C VAL A 73 -7.05 -13.44 -5.17
N PHE A 74 -6.41 -12.47 -5.80
CA PHE A 74 -7.03 -11.59 -6.80
C PHE A 74 -6.50 -11.87 -8.20
N ARG A 75 -7.36 -11.70 -9.22
CA ARG A 75 -6.92 -11.61 -10.62
C ARG A 75 -6.46 -10.18 -10.90
N ILE A 76 -5.15 -9.98 -11.02
CA ILE A 76 -4.53 -8.64 -11.15
C ILE A 76 -4.41 -8.13 -12.60
N GLY A 77 -4.89 -8.89 -13.58
CA GLY A 77 -4.95 -8.47 -14.98
C GLY A 77 -3.59 -8.05 -15.57
N SER A 78 -3.51 -6.85 -16.13
CA SER A 78 -2.29 -6.37 -16.80
C SER A 78 -1.08 -6.21 -15.87
N VAL A 79 -1.26 -6.18 -14.55
CA VAL A 79 -0.15 -6.18 -13.59
C VAL A 79 0.71 -7.44 -13.73
N THR A 80 0.12 -8.57 -14.16
CA THR A 80 0.85 -9.82 -14.47
C THR A 80 1.99 -9.62 -15.47
N LYS A 81 1.93 -8.61 -16.35
CA LYS A 81 2.99 -8.34 -17.34
C LYS A 81 4.33 -7.97 -16.71
N GLN A 82 4.36 -7.38 -15.52
CA GLN A 82 5.61 -7.08 -14.81
C GLN A 82 6.39 -8.37 -14.49
N PHE A 83 5.68 -9.45 -14.13
CA PHE A 83 6.28 -10.76 -13.90
C PHE A 83 6.76 -11.42 -15.18
N ALA A 84 5.99 -11.31 -16.27
CA ALA A 84 6.41 -11.80 -17.58
C ALA A 84 7.68 -11.08 -18.07
N ALA A 85 7.73 -9.75 -17.95
CA ALA A 85 8.91 -8.96 -18.29
C ALA A 85 10.13 -9.37 -17.44
N ALA A 86 9.97 -9.49 -16.11
CA ALA A 86 11.05 -9.96 -15.23
C ALA A 86 11.54 -11.37 -15.59
N THR A 87 10.64 -12.26 -16.03
CA THR A 87 11.00 -13.61 -16.50
C THR A 87 11.83 -13.55 -17.77
N VAL A 88 11.46 -12.70 -18.74
CA VAL A 88 12.24 -12.50 -19.97
C VAL A 88 13.61 -11.89 -19.66
N MET A 89 13.68 -10.90 -18.76
CA MET A 89 14.96 -10.30 -18.34
C MET A 89 15.92 -11.34 -17.76
N LYS A 90 15.42 -12.25 -16.91
CA LYS A 90 16.20 -13.36 -16.34
C LYS A 90 16.78 -14.34 -17.38
N LEU A 91 16.30 -14.33 -18.62
CA LEU A 91 16.83 -15.18 -19.70
C LEU A 91 17.98 -14.52 -20.46
N ILE A 92 18.13 -13.19 -20.33
CA ILE A 92 19.15 -12.40 -21.02
C ILE A 92 20.36 -12.16 -20.09
N ASP A 93 20.17 -12.24 -18.78
CA ASP A 93 21.22 -12.29 -17.76
C ASP A 93 22.04 -13.59 -17.84
#